data_AF-A0A2V7QWJ5-F1
#
_entry.id   AF-A0A2V7QWJ5-F1
#
_cell.length_a   1.000
_cell.length_b   1.000
_cell.length_c   1.000
_cell.angle_alpha   90.00
_cell.angle_beta   90.00
_cell.angle_gamma   90.00
#
_symmetry.space_group_name_H-M   'P 1'
#
loop_
_entity.id
_entity.type
_entity.pdbx_description
1 polymer ?
#
loop_
_entity_poly.entity_id
_entity_poly.type
_entity_poly.pdbx_seq_one_letter_code
_entity_poly.pdbx_strand_id
1 'polypeptide(L)'
;MAQRDRFPDPKVEIRMTSLHSTRGANYWSRLPITRMDLTIGAYENISSADIPGFTQALVSAMPGLRDHRCSIGEPGGFLIRLKRGTYCAHIVEHVALELQGMIGHEVGYGRTRGGDTTGEYTLIVEHINESVGLRSAALALEIVQSAFAGTLNSVEHQVAELAALAETPVPPPLIQHLLCGITGGAHRSETRRELVRLGFTGPELIVDVSPSYILNAGLPYSRSDIAIILDAKLTDVPDYYRIPRRARRLVSVVADA
;
A
#
# COMPACT_ATOMS: atom_id res chain seq x y z
N MET A 1 1.50 23.78 30.19
CA MET A 1 2.46 23.43 29.14
C MET A 1 1.70 22.86 27.97
N ALA A 2 1.77 23.49 26.80
CA ALA A 2 1.03 23.05 25.63
C ALA A 2 1.56 21.69 25.15
N GLN A 3 0.67 20.85 24.62
CA GLN A 3 0.94 19.50 24.11
C GLN A 3 2.12 19.43 23.11
N ARG A 4 2.47 20.57 22.49
CA ARG A 4 3.58 20.76 21.55
C ARG A 4 4.98 20.52 22.11
N ASP A 5 5.22 20.72 23.41
CA ASP A 5 6.56 20.58 23.98
C ASP A 5 6.89 19.14 24.42
N ARG A 6 5.89 18.23 24.39
CA ARG A 6 6.01 16.87 24.93
C ARG A 6 6.36 15.82 23.88
N PHE A 7 6.02 16.05 22.61
CA PHE A 7 6.23 15.12 21.51
C PHE A 7 6.95 15.82 20.36
N PRO A 8 7.82 15.13 19.61
CA PRO A 8 8.46 15.70 18.44
C PRO A 8 7.43 16.06 17.37
N ASP A 9 7.77 16.96 16.45
CA ASP A 9 6.85 17.37 15.39
C ASP A 9 6.51 16.20 14.45
N PRO A 10 5.23 15.75 14.39
CA PRO A 10 4.85 14.62 13.54
C PRO A 10 5.15 14.85 12.05
N LYS A 11 5.16 16.10 11.57
CA LYS A 11 5.49 16.41 10.17
C LYS A 11 6.96 16.19 9.84
N VAL A 12 7.83 16.35 10.83
CA VAL A 12 9.28 16.14 10.67
C VAL A 12 9.63 14.66 10.77
N GLU A 13 8.99 13.94 11.69
CA GLU A 13 9.28 12.54 12.00
C GLU A 13 8.59 11.56 11.05
N ILE A 14 7.31 11.77 10.74
CA ILE A 14 6.49 10.86 9.94
C ILE A 14 6.50 11.34 8.50
N ARG A 15 7.31 10.72 7.65
CA ARG A 15 7.55 11.17 6.28
C ARG A 15 7.27 10.08 5.27
N MET A 16 6.56 10.45 4.21
CA MET A 16 6.44 9.63 3.02
C MET A 16 7.75 9.61 2.25
N THR A 17 8.23 8.41 1.96
CA THR A 17 9.45 8.17 1.16
C THR A 17 9.12 7.78 -0.27
N SER A 18 8.01 7.07 -0.46
CA SER A 18 7.52 6.67 -1.78
C SER A 18 5.99 6.62 -1.79
N LEU A 19 5.40 6.82 -2.95
CA LEU A 19 3.97 6.67 -3.20
C LEU A 19 3.74 6.21 -4.62
N HIS A 20 3.14 5.04 -4.78
CA HIS A 20 2.92 4.41 -6.06
C HIS A 20 1.57 3.70 -6.10
N SER A 21 0.93 3.72 -7.25
CA SER A 21 -0.30 2.97 -7.55
C SER A 21 0.04 1.77 -8.43
N THR A 22 -0.75 0.71 -8.27
CA THR A 22 -0.77 -0.41 -9.21
C THR A 22 -2.14 -0.45 -9.87
N ARG A 23 -2.20 -0.74 -11.17
CA ARG A 23 -3.46 -0.81 -11.94
C ARG A 23 -4.01 -2.23 -12.08
N GLY A 24 -3.39 -3.20 -11.41
CA GLY A 24 -3.59 -4.63 -11.66
C GLY A 24 -3.06 -5.51 -10.54
N ALA A 25 -3.08 -6.83 -10.80
CA ALA A 25 -2.46 -7.80 -9.92
C ALA A 25 -0.98 -7.47 -9.69
N ASN A 26 -0.59 -7.52 -8.43
CA ASN A 26 0.71 -7.09 -7.95
C ASN A 26 1.14 -7.96 -6.77
N TYR A 27 2.35 -7.75 -6.26
CA TYR A 27 2.89 -8.53 -5.14
C TYR A 27 2.00 -8.53 -3.89
N TRP A 28 1.23 -7.46 -3.66
CA TRP A 28 0.45 -7.23 -2.44
C TRP A 28 -1.01 -7.69 -2.54
N SER A 29 -1.56 -7.69 -3.75
CA SER A 29 -2.97 -7.97 -4.01
C SER A 29 -3.21 -8.36 -5.46
N ARG A 30 -4.33 -9.06 -5.71
CA ARG A 30 -4.88 -9.24 -7.06
C ARG A 30 -5.65 -8.00 -7.54
N LEU A 31 -6.00 -7.11 -6.61
CA LEU A 31 -6.75 -5.88 -6.86
C LEU A 31 -5.77 -4.69 -6.99
N PRO A 32 -6.17 -3.61 -7.68
CA PRO A 32 -5.44 -2.35 -7.66
C PRO A 32 -5.26 -1.83 -6.22
N ILE A 33 -4.02 -1.51 -5.87
CA ILE A 33 -3.66 -0.90 -4.59
C ILE A 33 -2.81 0.35 -4.80
N THR A 34 -2.87 1.25 -3.82
CA THR A 34 -1.88 2.29 -3.59
C THR A 34 -0.92 1.79 -2.53
N ARG A 35 0.37 1.81 -2.82
CA ARG A 35 1.45 1.56 -1.89
C ARG A 35 2.08 2.87 -1.46
N MET A 36 2.29 3.04 -0.16
CA MET A 36 3.04 4.13 0.43
C MET A 36 4.11 3.56 1.36
N ASP A 37 5.34 4.06 1.22
CA ASP A 37 6.41 3.76 2.18
C ASP A 37 6.66 4.97 3.08
N LEU A 38 6.79 4.73 4.38
CA LEU A 38 6.95 5.76 5.43
C LEU A 38 8.22 5.54 6.25
N THR A 39 8.85 6.63 6.67
CA THR A 39 9.67 6.65 7.89
C THR A 39 8.86 7.26 9.02
N ILE A 40 8.86 6.67 10.21
CA ILE A 40 8.04 7.14 11.33
C ILE A 40 8.83 7.67 12.53
N GLY A 41 10.16 7.59 12.49
CA GLY A 41 11.05 8.22 13.46
C GLY A 41 10.67 7.90 14.92
N ALA A 42 10.59 8.93 15.76
CA ALA A 42 10.21 8.78 17.17
C ALA A 42 8.82 8.16 17.38
N TYR A 43 7.93 8.22 16.38
CA TYR A 43 6.59 7.61 16.44
C TYR A 43 6.60 6.08 16.30
N GLU A 44 7.77 5.46 16.18
CA GLU A 44 7.96 4.03 16.47
C GLU A 44 7.59 3.69 17.94
N ASN A 45 7.85 4.63 18.85
CA ASN A 45 7.64 4.43 20.30
C ASN A 45 6.49 5.29 20.85
N ILE A 46 5.77 6.01 20.00
CA ILE A 46 4.64 6.88 20.39
C ILE A 46 3.39 6.37 19.69
N SER A 47 2.46 5.84 20.47
CA SER A 47 1.19 5.29 19.99
C SER A 47 0.05 6.30 20.08
N SER A 48 -1.09 5.97 19.47
CA SER A 48 -2.34 6.72 19.62
C SER A 48 -2.81 6.90 21.07
N ALA A 49 -2.44 5.99 21.99
CA ALA A 49 -2.85 6.08 23.40
C ALA A 49 -1.97 7.05 24.21
N ASP A 50 -0.76 7.34 23.73
CA ASP A 50 0.16 8.28 24.39
C ASP A 50 -0.25 9.73 24.19
N ILE A 51 -1.08 10.00 23.17
CA ILE A 51 -1.53 11.33 22.78
C ILE A 51 -2.95 11.58 23.31
N PRO A 52 -3.10 12.46 24.31
CA PRO A 52 -4.42 12.82 24.83
C PRO A 52 -5.34 13.35 23.72
N GLY A 53 -6.55 12.82 23.66
CA GLY A 53 -7.59 13.25 22.72
C GLY A 53 -7.45 12.71 21.29
N PHE A 54 -6.38 12.00 20.93
CA PHE A 54 -6.12 11.53 19.57
C PHE A 54 -7.28 10.73 18.99
N THR A 55 -7.70 9.67 19.68
CA THR A 55 -8.80 8.81 19.22
C THR A 55 -10.09 9.58 19.06
N GLN A 56 -10.38 10.51 19.98
CA GLN A 56 -11.61 11.30 19.95
C GLN A 56 -11.62 12.25 18.76
N ALA A 57 -10.51 12.96 18.51
CA ALA A 57 -10.38 13.88 17.38
C ALA A 57 -10.55 13.13 16.05
N LEU A 58 -9.84 12.01 15.88
CA LEU A 58 -9.87 11.24 14.65
C LEU A 58 -11.26 10.66 14.35
N VAL A 59 -11.91 10.05 15.36
CA VAL A 59 -13.23 9.40 15.22
C VAL A 59 -14.37 10.42 15.15
N SER A 60 -14.17 11.64 15.66
CA SER A 60 -15.11 12.74 15.46
C SER A 60 -15.05 13.26 14.04
N ALA A 61 -13.85 13.42 13.48
CA ALA A 61 -13.67 13.87 12.10
C ALA A 61 -14.09 12.79 11.08
N MET A 62 -13.92 11.51 11.42
CA MET A 62 -14.14 10.37 10.51
C MET A 62 -14.97 9.27 11.18
N PRO A 63 -16.31 9.41 11.18
CA PRO A 63 -17.16 8.55 12.00
C PRO A 63 -17.16 7.06 11.63
N GLY A 64 -16.93 6.71 10.37
CA GLY A 64 -16.95 5.32 9.86
C GLY A 64 -15.78 4.47 10.37
N LEU A 65 -14.71 5.09 10.88
CA LEU A 65 -13.63 4.38 11.59
C LEU A 65 -14.11 3.53 12.78
N ARG A 66 -15.30 3.82 13.31
CA ARG A 66 -15.95 3.01 14.36
C ARG A 66 -16.30 1.61 13.89
N ASP A 67 -16.52 1.41 12.59
CA ASP A 67 -16.95 0.14 12.02
C ASP A 67 -15.78 -0.64 11.38
N HIS A 68 -14.62 0.03 11.22
CA HIS A 68 -13.41 -0.58 10.65
C HIS A 68 -12.99 -1.83 11.42
N ARG A 69 -12.84 -2.93 10.67
CA ARG A 69 -12.28 -4.19 11.14
C ARG A 69 -10.75 -4.13 11.02
N CYS A 70 -10.06 -4.71 12.00
CA CYS A 70 -8.60 -4.86 12.00
C CYS A 70 -8.24 -6.35 12.09
N SER A 71 -7.00 -6.71 12.43
CA SER A 71 -6.53 -8.09 12.62
C SER A 71 -7.33 -8.91 13.65
N ILE A 72 -8.13 -8.24 14.50
CA ILE A 72 -9.05 -8.84 15.46
C ILE A 72 -10.27 -9.47 14.75
N GLY A 73 -10.61 -9.06 13.52
CA GLY A 73 -11.69 -9.62 12.68
C GLY A 73 -13.10 -9.11 13.00
N GLU A 74 -13.30 -8.48 14.15
CA GLU A 74 -14.61 -7.98 14.60
C GLU A 74 -14.84 -6.51 14.21
N PRO A 75 -16.11 -6.09 13.95
CA PRO A 75 -16.47 -4.68 13.77
C PRO A 75 -15.96 -3.83 14.93
N GLY A 76 -15.41 -2.66 14.61
CA GLY A 76 -14.81 -1.76 15.61
C GLY A 76 -13.49 -2.23 16.21
N GLY A 77 -12.91 -3.31 15.68
CA GLY A 77 -11.57 -3.78 16.07
C GLY A 77 -10.51 -2.69 15.93
N PHE A 78 -10.61 -1.81 14.93
CA PHE A 78 -9.70 -0.67 14.78
C PHE A 78 -9.87 0.37 15.90
N LEU A 79 -11.10 0.74 16.25
CA LEU A 79 -11.37 1.67 17.36
C LEU A 79 -10.81 1.14 18.69
N ILE A 80 -10.94 -0.17 18.94
CA ILE A 80 -10.36 -0.82 20.13
C ILE A 80 -8.84 -0.68 20.11
N ARG A 81 -8.19 -0.87 18.94
CA ARG A 81 -6.73 -0.69 18.78
C ARG A 81 -6.30 0.75 18.97
N LEU A 82 -7.05 1.73 18.44
CA LEU A 82 -6.78 3.15 18.68
C LEU A 82 -6.78 3.49 20.17
N LYS A 83 -7.78 3.01 20.92
CA LYS A 83 -7.87 3.25 22.38
C LYS A 83 -6.77 2.54 23.17
N ARG A 84 -6.39 1.33 22.79
CA ARG A 84 -5.31 0.57 23.43
C ARG A 84 -3.91 1.09 23.10
N GLY A 85 -3.78 1.79 21.98
CA GLY A 85 -2.49 2.19 21.42
C GLY A 85 -2.18 1.39 20.16
N THR A 86 -2.10 2.11 19.04
CA THR A 86 -1.54 1.62 17.78
C THR A 86 -0.71 2.71 17.11
N TYR A 87 0.07 2.36 16.09
CA TYR A 87 1.15 3.19 15.56
C TYR A 87 0.78 3.84 14.24
N CYS A 88 1.45 4.96 13.93
CA CYS A 88 1.04 5.87 12.86
C CYS A 88 0.86 5.19 11.49
N ALA A 89 1.75 4.30 11.06
CA ALA A 89 1.65 3.62 9.77
C ALA A 89 0.31 2.85 9.61
N HIS A 90 -0.09 2.12 10.66
CA HIS A 90 -1.36 1.40 10.69
C HIS A 90 -2.58 2.34 10.76
N ILE A 91 -2.43 3.51 11.39
CA ILE A 91 -3.49 4.52 11.43
C ILE A 91 -3.67 5.16 10.05
N VAL A 92 -2.56 5.48 9.35
CA VAL A 92 -2.59 6.04 7.99
C VAL A 92 -3.31 5.09 7.03
N GLU A 93 -3.07 3.78 7.11
CA GLU A 93 -3.79 2.77 6.32
C GLU A 93 -5.31 2.89 6.47
N HIS A 94 -5.82 2.86 7.72
CA HIS A 94 -7.25 2.93 7.96
C HIS A 94 -7.87 4.29 7.62
N VAL A 95 -7.14 5.39 7.86
CA VAL A 95 -7.60 6.74 7.49
C VAL A 95 -7.71 6.87 5.96
N ALA A 96 -6.76 6.31 5.20
CA ALA A 96 -6.82 6.32 3.74
C ALA A 96 -8.01 5.51 3.19
N LEU A 97 -8.31 4.35 3.79
CA LEU A 97 -9.50 3.56 3.42
C LEU A 97 -10.80 4.30 3.75
N GLU A 98 -10.90 4.90 4.94
CA GLU A 98 -12.10 5.66 5.34
C GLU A 98 -12.32 6.88 4.45
N LEU A 99 -11.27 7.63 4.09
CA LEU A 99 -11.40 8.76 3.16
C LEU A 99 -12.05 8.35 1.84
N GLN A 100 -11.71 7.16 1.33
CA GLN A 100 -12.35 6.60 0.14
C GLN A 100 -13.80 6.17 0.43
N GLY A 101 -14.05 5.54 1.58
CA GLY A 101 -15.40 5.17 2.01
C GLY A 101 -16.34 6.39 2.16
N MET A 102 -15.84 7.51 2.65
CA MET A 102 -16.60 8.76 2.83
C MET A 102 -17.09 9.37 1.52
N ILE A 103 -16.43 9.09 0.39
CA ILE A 103 -16.90 9.47 -0.95
C ILE A 103 -17.70 8.36 -1.66
N GLY A 104 -18.02 7.28 -0.95
CA GLY A 104 -18.83 6.17 -1.44
C GLY A 104 -18.05 5.07 -2.18
N HIS A 105 -16.72 5.07 -2.14
CA HIS A 105 -15.95 3.94 -2.70
C HIS A 105 -16.00 2.73 -1.76
N GLU A 106 -16.44 1.59 -2.31
CA GLU A 106 -16.46 0.31 -1.59
C GLU A 106 -15.08 -0.34 -1.61
N VAL A 107 -14.17 0.16 -0.77
CA VAL A 107 -12.82 -0.41 -0.57
C VAL A 107 -12.61 -0.80 0.88
N GLY A 108 -11.85 -1.88 1.11
CA GLY A 108 -11.65 -2.37 2.48
C GLY A 108 -10.37 -3.17 2.69
N TYR A 109 -9.64 -3.50 1.61
CA TYR A 109 -8.38 -4.20 1.74
C TYR A 109 -7.23 -3.23 2.01
N GLY A 110 -6.59 -3.40 3.17
CA GLY A 110 -5.36 -2.71 3.53
C GLY A 110 -4.38 -3.66 4.22
N ARG A 111 -3.09 -3.33 4.16
CA ARG A 111 -2.06 -3.92 5.03
C ARG A 111 -0.92 -2.97 5.31
N THR A 112 -0.45 -3.02 6.55
CA THR A 112 0.79 -2.38 6.99
C THR A 112 1.82 -3.45 7.34
N ARG A 113 3.06 -3.29 6.88
CA ARG A 113 4.22 -4.12 7.25
C ARG A 113 5.42 -3.24 7.60
N GLY A 114 6.13 -3.62 8.64
CA GLY A 114 7.45 -3.06 8.92
C GLY A 114 8.46 -3.46 7.86
N GLY A 115 9.38 -2.55 7.55
CA GLY A 115 10.53 -2.77 6.68
C GLY A 115 11.67 -3.50 7.38
N ASP A 116 12.81 -3.56 6.72
CA ASP A 116 14.03 -4.17 7.28
C ASP A 116 14.68 -3.26 8.33
N THR A 117 14.51 -1.95 8.19
CA THR A 117 14.96 -0.95 9.15
C THR A 117 13.83 -0.61 10.11
N THR A 118 14.12 -0.57 11.41
CA THR A 118 13.18 -0.05 12.42
C THR A 118 12.77 1.38 12.07
N GLY A 119 11.48 1.70 12.21
CA GLY A 119 10.94 2.99 11.81
C GLY A 119 10.54 3.09 10.33
N GLU A 120 10.84 2.10 9.49
CA GLU A 120 10.39 2.04 8.10
C GLU A 120 9.17 1.14 7.96
N TYR A 121 8.17 1.58 7.20
CA TYR A 121 6.94 0.84 6.98
C TYR A 121 6.48 0.95 5.53
N THR A 122 5.91 -0.14 5.03
CA THR A 122 5.13 -0.17 3.80
C THR A 122 3.67 -0.38 4.15
N LEU A 123 2.81 0.53 3.72
CA LEU A 123 1.36 0.34 3.72
C LEU A 123 0.84 0.18 2.30
N ILE A 124 -0.20 -0.63 2.17
CA ILE A 124 -0.98 -0.78 0.95
C ILE A 124 -2.45 -0.59 1.27
N VAL A 125 -3.15 0.13 0.41
CA VAL A 125 -4.60 0.35 0.48
C VAL A 125 -5.22 0.13 -0.89
N GLU A 126 -6.31 -0.62 -0.93
CA GLU A 126 -7.12 -0.80 -2.14
C GLU A 126 -7.65 0.54 -2.66
N HIS A 127 -7.78 0.63 -3.98
CA HIS A 127 -8.46 1.76 -4.62
C HIS A 127 -9.29 1.30 -5.82
N ILE A 128 -10.36 2.04 -6.11
CA ILE A 128 -11.14 1.91 -7.34
C ILE A 128 -10.60 2.86 -8.42
N ASN A 129 -10.37 4.12 -8.03
CA ASN A 129 -9.80 5.15 -8.88
C ASN A 129 -8.36 5.42 -8.43
N GLU A 130 -7.40 5.29 -9.34
CA GLU A 130 -5.97 5.48 -9.09
C GLU A 130 -5.64 6.86 -8.48
N SER A 131 -6.20 7.93 -9.03
CA SER A 131 -5.99 9.30 -8.55
C SER A 131 -6.53 9.48 -7.14
N VAL A 132 -7.72 8.92 -6.86
CA VAL A 132 -8.32 8.92 -5.52
C VAL A 132 -7.46 8.10 -4.55
N GLY A 133 -6.97 6.94 -4.97
CA GLY A 133 -6.11 6.08 -4.16
C GLY A 133 -4.81 6.78 -3.75
N LEU A 134 -4.12 7.42 -4.70
CA LEU A 134 -2.89 8.17 -4.44
C LEU A 134 -3.16 9.36 -3.50
N ARG A 135 -4.21 10.13 -3.80
CA ARG A 135 -4.51 11.34 -3.04
C ARG A 135 -5.03 11.04 -1.64
N SER A 136 -5.88 10.04 -1.48
CA SER A 136 -6.39 9.60 -0.16
C SER A 136 -5.26 9.13 0.75
N ALA A 137 -4.27 8.41 0.22
CA ALA A 137 -3.11 8.00 1.01
C ALA A 137 -2.30 9.22 1.49
N ALA A 138 -1.99 10.17 0.60
CA ALA A 138 -1.27 11.39 0.96
C ALA A 138 -2.03 12.25 1.99
N LEU A 139 -3.33 12.45 1.79
CA LEU A 139 -4.19 13.18 2.73
C LEU A 139 -4.30 12.46 4.08
N ALA A 140 -4.34 11.13 4.09
CA ALA A 140 -4.35 10.35 5.32
C ALA A 140 -3.10 10.60 6.17
N LEU A 141 -1.92 10.69 5.55
CA LEU A 141 -0.69 11.06 6.26
C LEU A 141 -0.83 12.45 6.90
N GLU A 142 -1.31 13.45 6.16
CA GLU A 142 -1.48 14.81 6.67
C GLU A 142 -2.50 14.89 7.82
N ILE A 143 -3.61 14.15 7.72
CA ILE A 143 -4.64 14.04 8.76
C ILE A 143 -4.06 13.39 10.01
N VAL A 144 -3.32 12.29 9.86
CA VAL A 144 -2.72 11.58 10.98
C VAL A 144 -1.64 12.43 11.66
N GLN A 145 -0.79 13.11 10.89
CA GLN A 145 0.16 14.10 11.43
C GLN A 145 -0.58 15.19 12.22
N SER A 146 -1.67 15.72 11.68
CA SER A 146 -2.49 16.74 12.36
C SER A 146 -3.15 16.21 13.63
N ALA A 147 -3.59 14.94 13.63
CA ALA A 147 -4.13 14.28 14.82
C ALA A 147 -3.06 14.11 15.91
N PHE A 148 -1.84 13.68 15.53
CA PHE A 148 -0.71 13.57 16.45
C PHE A 148 -0.27 14.94 16.99
N ALA A 149 -0.38 16.01 16.19
CA ALA A 149 -0.12 17.38 16.60
C ALA A 149 -1.23 17.99 17.48
N GLY A 150 -2.38 17.31 17.62
CA GLY A 150 -3.55 17.84 18.33
C GLY A 150 -4.24 19.00 17.60
N THR A 151 -4.10 19.10 16.28
CA THR A 151 -4.66 20.18 15.45
C THR A 151 -5.69 19.70 14.43
N LEU A 152 -6.06 18.42 14.44
CA LEU A 152 -7.12 17.88 13.57
C LEU A 152 -8.51 18.35 14.05
N ASN A 153 -9.27 18.98 13.14
CA ASN A 153 -10.63 19.45 13.43
C ASN A 153 -11.69 18.78 12.54
N SER A 154 -11.50 18.80 11.22
CA SER A 154 -12.42 18.24 10.22
C SER A 154 -11.62 17.71 9.03
N VAL A 155 -12.23 16.82 8.24
CA VAL A 155 -11.71 16.29 6.98
C VAL A 155 -12.58 16.67 5.77
N GLU A 156 -13.57 17.55 5.94
CA GLU A 156 -14.54 17.90 4.89
C GLU A 156 -13.88 18.39 3.60
N HIS A 157 -12.81 19.19 3.73
CA HIS A 157 -12.08 19.69 2.57
C HIS A 157 -11.40 18.56 1.79
N GLN A 158 -10.78 17.62 2.51
CA GLN A 158 -10.14 16.43 1.94
C GLN A 158 -11.17 15.53 1.24
N VAL A 159 -12.34 15.34 1.86
CA VAL A 159 -13.43 14.55 1.27
C VAL A 159 -13.97 15.22 0.00
N ALA A 160 -14.16 16.55 0.01
CA ALA A 160 -14.60 17.29 -1.17
C ALA A 160 -13.58 17.22 -2.31
N GLU A 161 -12.28 17.30 -1.99
CA GLU A 161 -11.21 17.13 -2.97
C GLU A 161 -11.23 15.73 -3.61
N LEU A 162 -11.38 14.68 -2.79
CA LEU A 162 -11.46 13.31 -3.29
C LEU A 162 -12.72 13.06 -4.12
N ALA A 163 -13.86 13.65 -3.74
CA ALA A 163 -15.09 13.58 -4.52
C ALA A 163 -14.90 14.19 -5.92
N ALA A 164 -14.26 15.36 -6.01
CA ALA A 164 -13.94 15.98 -7.30
C ALA A 164 -12.99 15.13 -8.15
N LEU A 165 -12.01 14.45 -7.52
CA LEU A 165 -11.14 13.50 -8.24
C LEU A 165 -11.90 12.27 -8.71
N ALA A 166 -12.90 11.80 -7.97
CA ALA A 166 -13.69 10.63 -8.34
C ALA A 166 -14.56 10.87 -9.59
N GLU A 167 -14.90 12.13 -9.90
CA GLU A 167 -15.60 12.51 -11.14
C GLU A 167 -14.70 12.43 -12.38
N THR A 168 -13.38 12.30 -12.21
CA THR A 168 -12.47 12.14 -13.36
C THR A 168 -12.62 10.75 -13.97
N PRO A 169 -12.59 10.62 -15.31
CA PRO A 169 -12.72 9.33 -15.97
C PRO A 169 -11.64 8.35 -15.48
N VAL A 170 -12.08 7.21 -14.94
CA VAL A 170 -11.17 6.11 -14.62
C VAL A 170 -10.66 5.56 -15.95
N PRO A 171 -9.33 5.50 -16.17
CA PRO A 171 -8.78 4.86 -17.35
C PRO A 171 -9.32 3.44 -17.47
N PRO A 172 -9.64 2.95 -18.68
CA PRO A 172 -10.14 1.59 -18.83
C PRO A 172 -9.15 0.60 -18.19
N PRO A 173 -9.65 -0.53 -17.65
CA PRO A 173 -8.77 -1.58 -17.15
C PRO A 173 -7.80 -1.97 -18.25
N LEU A 174 -6.54 -2.22 -17.87
CA LEU A 174 -5.48 -2.65 -18.78
C LEU A 174 -5.71 -4.10 -19.22
N ILE A 175 -6.67 -4.32 -20.11
CA ILE A 175 -6.96 -5.63 -20.70
C ILE A 175 -5.88 -5.95 -21.72
N GLN A 176 -4.77 -6.53 -21.26
CA GLN A 176 -3.79 -7.18 -22.12
C GLN A 176 -3.61 -8.62 -21.64
N HIS A 177 -3.84 -9.59 -22.51
CA HIS A 177 -3.53 -10.99 -22.22
C HIS A 177 -2.03 -11.17 -22.35
N LEU A 178 -1.36 -11.44 -21.23
CA LEU A 178 0.08 -11.67 -21.19
C LEU A 178 0.39 -12.95 -20.43
N LEU A 179 1.15 -13.84 -21.07
CA LEU A 179 1.72 -15.05 -20.48
C LEU A 179 3.07 -14.71 -19.84
N CYS A 180 3.09 -13.85 -18.82
CA CYS A 180 4.29 -13.24 -18.26
C CYS A 180 5.42 -14.25 -17.97
N GLY A 181 6.61 -14.00 -18.55
CA GLY A 181 7.86 -14.72 -18.25
C GLY A 181 8.86 -13.78 -17.58
N ILE A 182 9.00 -13.89 -16.26
CA ILE A 182 9.85 -13.02 -15.44
C ILE A 182 11.27 -13.59 -15.43
N THR A 183 12.15 -12.90 -16.15
CA THR A 183 13.59 -13.16 -16.20
C THR A 183 14.32 -12.21 -15.25
N GLY A 184 14.21 -12.50 -13.96
CA GLY A 184 15.13 -11.92 -12.97
C GLY A 184 16.52 -12.55 -13.11
N GLY A 185 17.56 -11.78 -12.78
CA GLY A 185 18.90 -12.34 -12.52
C GLY A 185 19.78 -12.65 -13.74
N ALA A 186 20.89 -13.32 -13.44
CA ALA A 186 22.04 -13.50 -14.35
C ALA A 186 21.77 -14.37 -15.60
N HIS A 187 20.61 -15.01 -15.69
CA HIS A 187 20.28 -15.99 -16.73
C HIS A 187 19.16 -15.54 -17.67
N ARG A 188 18.88 -14.23 -17.73
CA ARG A 188 17.78 -13.68 -18.52
C ARG A 188 17.80 -14.10 -19.99
N SER A 189 18.97 -14.10 -20.63
CA SER A 189 19.09 -14.47 -22.04
C SER A 189 18.84 -15.97 -22.26
N GLU A 190 19.30 -16.83 -21.36
CA GLU A 190 19.07 -18.27 -21.37
C GLU A 190 17.58 -18.59 -21.21
N THR A 191 16.95 -18.00 -20.21
CA THR A 191 15.54 -18.20 -19.91
C THR A 191 14.66 -17.78 -21.08
N ARG A 192 14.96 -16.63 -21.70
CA ARG A 192 14.25 -16.17 -22.90
C ARG A 192 14.40 -17.15 -24.08
N ARG A 193 15.59 -17.71 -24.28
CA ARG A 193 15.82 -18.73 -25.33
C ARG A 193 15.03 -20.01 -25.07
N GLU A 194 14.95 -20.48 -23.83
CA GLU A 194 14.16 -21.66 -23.47
C GLU A 194 12.67 -21.44 -23.65
N LEU A 195 12.13 -20.27 -23.27
CA LEU A 195 10.73 -19.93 -23.54
C LEU A 195 10.41 -19.94 -25.03
N VAL A 196 11.28 -19.35 -25.86
CA VAL A 196 11.14 -19.41 -27.32
C VAL A 196 11.20 -20.84 -27.83
N ARG A 197 12.11 -21.69 -27.32
CA ARG A 197 12.22 -23.11 -27.67
C ARG A 197 10.94 -23.90 -27.33
N LEU A 198 10.27 -23.54 -26.24
CA LEU A 198 9.02 -24.16 -25.80
C LEU A 198 7.78 -23.64 -26.57
N GLY A 199 7.95 -22.71 -27.52
CA GLY A 199 6.87 -22.21 -28.37
C GLY A 199 6.24 -20.89 -27.93
N PHE A 200 6.82 -20.20 -26.94
CA PHE A 200 6.37 -18.88 -26.51
C PHE A 200 7.02 -17.79 -27.38
N THR A 201 6.39 -17.41 -28.49
CA THR A 201 7.02 -16.55 -29.52
C THR A 201 6.31 -15.22 -29.79
N GLY A 202 5.23 -14.91 -29.07
CA GLY A 202 4.47 -13.67 -29.26
C GLY A 202 5.10 -12.48 -28.53
N PRO A 203 5.13 -11.26 -29.11
CA PRO A 203 5.58 -10.04 -28.42
C PRO A 203 4.68 -9.70 -27.21
N GLU A 204 3.44 -10.17 -27.23
CA GLU A 204 2.48 -10.08 -26.12
C GLU A 204 2.63 -11.24 -25.11
N LEU A 205 3.56 -12.18 -25.32
CA LEU A 205 3.71 -13.38 -24.49
C LEU A 205 4.97 -13.37 -23.63
N ILE A 206 6.01 -12.60 -23.97
CA ILE A 206 7.24 -12.54 -23.14
C ILE A 206 7.57 -11.09 -22.82
N VAL A 207 7.28 -10.67 -21.59
CA VAL A 207 7.66 -9.36 -21.06
C VAL A 207 8.73 -9.51 -19.99
N ASP A 208 9.82 -8.83 -20.24
CA ASP A 208 11.06 -8.89 -19.50
C ASP A 208 11.06 -7.82 -18.38
N VAL A 209 10.52 -8.17 -17.21
CA VAL A 209 10.45 -7.28 -16.03
C VAL A 209 11.41 -7.74 -14.94
N SER A 210 12.11 -6.82 -14.28
CA SER A 210 12.94 -7.15 -13.11
C SER A 210 12.09 -7.45 -11.88
N PRO A 211 12.46 -8.41 -11.02
CA PRO A 211 11.85 -8.63 -9.71
C PRO A 211 11.69 -7.34 -8.87
N SER A 212 12.68 -6.43 -8.88
CA SER A 212 12.57 -5.12 -8.22
C SER A 212 11.42 -4.26 -8.75
N TYR A 213 11.23 -4.23 -10.07
CA TYR A 213 10.14 -3.45 -10.66
C TYR A 213 8.78 -4.02 -10.23
N ILE A 214 8.61 -5.35 -10.25
CA ILE A 214 7.36 -5.99 -9.83
C ILE A 214 7.06 -5.71 -8.35
N LEU A 215 8.09 -5.74 -7.50
CA LEU A 215 7.95 -5.42 -6.08
C LEU A 215 7.43 -3.99 -5.87
N ASN A 216 7.96 -3.04 -6.64
CA ASN A 216 7.71 -1.61 -6.44
C ASN A 216 6.48 -1.10 -7.17
N ALA A 217 6.31 -1.47 -8.44
CA ALA A 217 5.26 -0.98 -9.33
C ALA A 217 4.16 -2.00 -9.63
N GLY A 218 4.33 -3.26 -9.20
CA GLY A 218 3.45 -4.35 -9.63
C GLY A 218 3.66 -4.74 -11.09
N LEU A 219 2.79 -5.59 -11.63
CA LEU A 219 2.76 -5.81 -13.06
C LEU A 219 2.19 -4.57 -13.76
N PRO A 220 2.73 -4.17 -14.93
CA PRO A 220 2.21 -3.02 -15.66
C PRO A 220 0.87 -3.32 -16.39
N TYR A 221 0.16 -4.39 -16.04
CA TYR A 221 -1.03 -4.90 -16.73
C TYR A 221 -2.12 -5.32 -15.73
N SER A 222 -3.41 -5.19 -16.07
CA SER A 222 -4.51 -5.42 -15.11
C SER A 222 -4.97 -6.87 -15.01
N ARG A 223 -4.64 -7.70 -16.00
CA ARG A 223 -4.93 -9.14 -16.01
C ARG A 223 -3.70 -9.87 -16.54
N SER A 224 -3.23 -10.88 -15.82
CA SER A 224 -2.20 -11.80 -16.31
C SER A 224 -2.69 -13.19 -15.99
N ASP A 225 -2.78 -14.04 -17.01
CA ASP A 225 -3.28 -15.40 -16.82
C ASP A 225 -2.21 -16.26 -16.14
N ILE A 226 -0.93 -16.00 -16.39
CA ILE A 226 0.19 -16.69 -15.74
C ILE A 226 1.39 -15.75 -15.68
N ALA A 227 2.08 -15.68 -14.55
CA ALA A 227 3.45 -15.16 -14.50
C ALA A 227 4.42 -16.22 -13.98
N ILE A 228 5.41 -16.57 -14.79
CA ILE A 228 6.42 -17.56 -14.48
C ILE A 228 7.70 -16.83 -14.08
N ILE A 229 8.07 -16.88 -12.79
CA ILE A 229 9.38 -16.39 -12.31
C ILE A 229 10.40 -17.50 -12.48
N LEU A 230 11.31 -17.32 -13.44
CA LEU A 230 12.27 -18.32 -13.88
C LEU A 230 13.69 -18.01 -13.40
N ASP A 231 13.82 -17.51 -12.18
CA ASP A 231 15.13 -17.23 -11.60
C ASP A 231 15.39 -18.04 -10.34
N ALA A 232 16.52 -18.74 -10.34
CA ALA A 232 17.04 -19.46 -9.19
C ALA A 232 17.82 -18.54 -8.22
N LYS A 233 18.19 -17.31 -8.63
CA LYS A 233 19.02 -16.36 -7.87
C LYS A 233 18.56 -14.91 -8.04
N LEU A 234 17.61 -14.49 -7.20
CA LEU A 234 17.15 -13.10 -7.10
C LEU A 234 18.28 -12.16 -6.62
N THR A 235 19.00 -11.52 -7.54
CA THR A 235 20.09 -10.58 -7.19
C THR A 235 19.63 -9.14 -7.06
N ASP A 236 18.53 -8.79 -7.74
CA ASP A 236 18.00 -7.44 -7.86
C ASP A 236 16.74 -7.23 -7.01
N VAL A 237 16.70 -7.81 -5.81
CA VAL A 237 15.67 -7.55 -4.79
C VAL A 237 16.35 -7.28 -3.45
N PRO A 238 15.68 -6.59 -2.52
CA PRO A 238 16.13 -6.47 -1.14
C PRO A 238 16.52 -7.82 -0.51
N ASP A 239 17.51 -7.82 0.37
CA ASP A 239 18.13 -9.03 0.92
C ASP A 239 17.12 -10.01 1.54
N TYR A 240 16.08 -9.50 2.22
CA TYR A 240 15.05 -10.32 2.85
C TYR A 240 14.21 -11.14 1.85
N TYR A 241 14.16 -10.74 0.57
CA TYR A 241 13.50 -11.47 -0.50
C TYR A 241 14.38 -12.50 -1.19
N ARG A 242 15.70 -12.49 -0.93
CA ARG A 242 16.63 -13.53 -1.41
C ARG A 242 16.48 -14.86 -0.65
N ILE A 243 15.69 -14.88 0.43
CA ILE A 243 15.39 -16.08 1.22
C ILE A 243 14.42 -17.00 0.43
N PRO A 244 14.76 -18.28 0.16
CA PRO A 244 14.00 -19.15 -0.75
C PRO A 244 12.50 -19.30 -0.43
N ARG A 245 12.11 -19.35 0.85
CA ARG A 245 10.69 -19.44 1.24
C ARG A 245 9.90 -18.15 0.99
N ARG A 246 10.55 -16.99 1.04
CA ARG A 246 9.92 -15.68 0.79
C ARG A 246 9.91 -15.34 -0.71
N ALA A 247 10.94 -15.76 -1.44
CA ALA A 247 10.98 -15.73 -2.90
C ALA A 247 9.73 -16.39 -3.53
N ARG A 248 9.28 -17.54 -2.98
CA ARG A 248 8.05 -18.22 -3.44
C ARG A 248 6.79 -17.35 -3.38
N ARG A 249 6.67 -16.39 -2.45
CA ARG A 249 5.54 -15.45 -2.41
C ARG A 249 5.56 -14.43 -3.55
N LEU A 250 6.76 -14.07 -4.02
CA LEU A 250 6.93 -13.21 -5.19
C LEU A 250 6.37 -13.89 -6.45
N VAL A 251 6.53 -15.22 -6.53
CA VAL A 251 6.03 -16.05 -7.64
C VAL A 251 4.54 -16.37 -7.49
N SER A 252 4.07 -16.75 -6.30
CA SER A 252 2.71 -17.28 -6.12
C SER A 252 1.59 -16.26 -6.29
N VAL A 253 1.83 -14.98 -5.96
CA VAL A 253 0.78 -13.94 -6.07
C VAL A 253 0.51 -13.56 -7.54
N VAL A 254 1.49 -13.79 -8.41
CA VAL A 254 1.45 -13.42 -9.83
C VAL A 254 1.09 -14.63 -10.72
N ALA A 255 1.14 -15.85 -10.18
CA ALA A 255 0.97 -17.11 -10.92
C ALA A 255 -0.34 -17.87 -10.66
N ASP A 256 -1.19 -17.44 -9.71
CA ASP A 256 -2.51 -18.08 -9.56
C ASP A 256 -3.49 -17.52 -10.62
N ALA A 257 -3.69 -18.26 -11.70
CA ALA A 257 -4.99 -18.36 -12.36
C ALA A 257 -5.46 -19.81 -12.25
#